data_AF-A0A6V8DHC6-F1
#
_entry.id   AF-A0A6V8DHC6-F1
#
_cell.length_a   1.000
_cell.length_b   1.000
_cell.length_c   1.000
_cell.angle_alpha   90.00
_cell.angle_beta   90.00
_cell.angle_gamma   90.00
#
_symmetry.space_group_name_H-M   'P 1'
#
loop_
_entity.id
_entity.type
_entity.pdbx_description
1 polymer ?
#
loop_
_entity_poly.entity_id
_entity_poly.type
_entity_poly.pdbx_seq_one_letter_code
_entity_poly.pdbx_strand_id
1 'polypeptide(L)' 'VTIEGEDWVWQIVDHEVLEMLSHRLVFQSDVGSRREILMTAGLETAVSAASKIVELDGGCVLIETLEP' A
#
# COMPACT_ATOMS: atom_id res chain seq x y z
N VAL A 1 -11.57 7.34 -24.96
CA VAL A 1 -11.45 6.00 -24.36
C VAL A 1 -12.18 6.06 -23.03
N THR A 2 -13.34 5.44 -22.94
CA THR A 2 -14.08 5.27 -21.69
C THR A 2 -13.59 3.96 -21.11
N ILE A 3 -12.93 4.00 -19.95
CA ILE A 3 -12.49 2.78 -19.27
C ILE A 3 -13.70 2.28 -18.49
N GLU A 4 -14.49 1.42 -19.13
CA GLU A 4 -15.52 0.60 -18.45
C GLU A 4 -14.84 -0.70 -18.04
N GLY A 5 -14.46 -0.86 -16.77
CA GLY A 5 -13.86 -2.12 -16.33
C GLY A 5 -13.08 -2.15 -15.02
N GLU A 6 -13.47 -1.42 -13.98
CA GLU A 6 -12.98 -1.74 -12.63
C GLU A 6 -14.17 -2.17 -11.76
N ASP A 7 -14.43 -3.48 -11.76
CA ASP A 7 -15.29 -4.10 -10.76
C ASP A 7 -14.58 -4.04 -9.41
N TRP A 8 -15.01 -3.10 -8.55
CA TRP A 8 -14.47 -2.96 -7.21
C TRP A 8 -14.92 -4.14 -6.35
N VAL A 9 -13.96 -4.99 -5.96
CA VAL A 9 -14.21 -6.08 -5.00
C VAL A 9 -14.12 -5.51 -3.59
N TRP A 10 -15.27 -5.42 -2.91
CA TRP A 10 -15.34 -5.11 -1.49
C TRP A 10 -15.47 -6.42 -0.70
N GLN A 11 -14.57 -6.64 0.25
CA GLN A 11 -14.61 -7.81 1.12
C GLN A 11 -14.58 -7.36 2.59
N ILE A 12 -15.41 -8.00 3.41
CA ILE A 12 -15.32 -7.87 4.87
C ILE A 12 -14.10 -8.71 5.31
N VAL A 13 -13.13 -8.04 5.91
CA VAL A 13 -11.95 -8.67 6.50
C VAL A 13 -12.18 -8.86 8.00
N ASP A 14 -11.75 -10.01 8.53
CA ASP A 14 -11.78 -10.28 9.96
C ASP A 14 -10.90 -9.27 10.71
N HIS A 15 -11.27 -8.94 11.95
CA HIS A 15 -10.46 -8.09 12.82
C HIS A 15 -9.07 -8.68 13.06
N GLU A 16 -8.97 -10.02 13.21
CA GLU A 16 -7.68 -10.69 13.40
C GLU A 16 -6.70 -10.42 12.23
N VAL A 17 -7.21 -10.30 11.00
CA VAL A 17 -6.38 -9.98 9.83
C VAL A 17 -5.87 -8.54 9.90
N LEU A 18 -6.67 -7.61 10.42
CA LEU A 18 -6.25 -6.22 10.61
C LEU A 18 -5.16 -6.11 11.68
N GLU A 19 -5.23 -6.91 12.75
CA GLU A 19 -4.21 -6.96 13.82
C GLU A 19 -2.86 -7.51 13.32
N MET A 20 -2.85 -8.29 12.25
CA MET A 20 -1.62 -8.82 11.65
C MET A 20 -0.88 -7.81 10.76
N LEU A 21 -1.52 -6.68 10.43
CA LEU A 21 -0.90 -5.63 9.62
C LEU A 21 0.18 -4.92 10.45
N SER A 22 1.39 -4.86 9.91
CA SER A 22 2.58 -4.37 10.63
C SER A 22 3.34 -3.30 9.88
N HIS A 23 3.06 -3.14 8.59
CA HIS A 23 3.76 -2.19 7.74
C HIS A 23 2.75 -1.42 6.90
N ARG A 24 2.97 -0.12 6.72
CA ARG A 24 2.25 0.71 5.75
C ARG A 24 3.17 1.19 4.65
N LEU A 25 2.64 1.27 3.44
CA LEU A 25 3.32 1.84 2.28
C LEU A 25 2.80 3.26 2.08
N VAL A 26 3.73 4.21 2.02
CA VAL A 26 3.44 5.63 1.87
C VAL A 26 4.12 6.15 0.62
N PHE A 27 3.35 6.76 -0.28
CA PHE A 27 3.89 7.54 -1.36
C PHE A 27 4.30 8.92 -0.83
N GLN A 28 5.54 9.32 -1.10
CA GLN A 28 6.00 10.68 -0.85
C GLN A 28 6.23 11.38 -2.18
N SER A 29 5.37 12.35 -2.48
CA SER A 29 5.57 13.22 -3.64
C SER A 29 6.72 14.19 -3.42
N ASP A 30 7.27 14.71 -4.50
CA ASP A 30 8.37 15.68 -4.55
C ASP A 30 8.03 16.99 -3.82
N VAL A 31 6.74 17.31 -3.70
CA VAL A 31 6.21 18.47 -2.97
C VAL A 31 5.98 18.20 -1.48
N GLY A 32 6.47 17.07 -0.98
CA GLY A 32 6.38 16.68 0.44
C GLY A 32 5.02 16.12 0.87
N SER A 33 4.04 16.05 -0.03
CA SER A 33 2.75 15.43 0.30
C SER A 33 2.91 13.93 0.50
N ARG A 34 2.24 13.40 1.53
CA ARG A 34 2.26 12.00 1.93
C ARG A 34 0.89 11.39 1.69
N ARG A 35 0.86 10.23 1.03
CA ARG A 35 -0.37 9.45 0.81
C ARG A 35 -0.14 8.00 1.21
N GLU A 36 -0.93 7.51 2.15
CA GLU A 36 -0.96 6.08 2.47
C GLU A 36 -1.64 5.32 1.33
N ILE A 37 -1.02 4.21 0.91
CA ILE A 37 -1.47 3.41 -0.23
C ILE A 37 -2.15 2.13 0.25
N LEU A 38 -1.43 1.35 1.07
CA LEU A 38 -1.86 0.06 1.59
C LEU A 38 -1.07 -0.34 2.84
N MET A 39 -1.53 -1.39 3.50
CA MET A 39 -0.84 -2.04 4.60
C MET A 39 -0.57 -3.51 4.31
N THR A 40 0.49 -4.07 4.87
CA THR A 40 0.86 -5.47 4.72
C THR A 40 1.22 -6.13 6.05
N ALA A 41 1.05 -7.44 6.10
CA ALA A 41 1.65 -8.30 7.12
C ALA A 41 3.10 -8.62 6.72
N GLY A 42 4.06 -8.16 7.51
CA GLY A 42 5.49 -8.44 7.32
C GLY A 42 6.18 -7.54 6.28
N LEU A 43 7.50 -7.41 6.46
CA LEU A 43 8.36 -6.58 5.62
C LEU A 43 8.55 -7.15 4.21
N GLU A 44 8.62 -8.47 4.07
CA GLU A 44 8.80 -9.11 2.75
C GLU A 44 7.65 -8.76 1.79
N THR A 45 6.42 -8.88 2.28
CA THR A 45 5.21 -8.49 1.54
C THR A 45 5.22 -7.00 1.22
N ALA A 46 5.66 -6.15 2.16
CA ALA A 46 5.77 -4.71 1.96
C ALA A 46 6.76 -4.36 0.84
N VAL A 47 7.94 -4.99 0.83
CA VAL A 47 8.97 -4.80 -0.20
C VAL A 47 8.47 -5.27 -1.56
N SER A 48 7.83 -6.44 -1.63
CA SER A 48 7.26 -6.96 -2.87
C SER A 48 6.21 -6.02 -3.47
N ALA A 49 5.34 -5.45 -2.62
CA ALA A 49 4.35 -4.47 -3.05
C ALA A 49 5.01 -3.15 -3.49
N ALA A 50 5.98 -2.65 -2.73
CA ALA A 50 6.68 -1.39 -3.04
C ALA A 50 7.41 -1.46 -4.38
N SER A 51 8.11 -2.57 -4.68
CA SER A 51 8.80 -2.74 -5.96
C SER A 51 7.85 -2.61 -7.15
N LYS A 52 6.65 -3.20 -7.07
CA LYS A 52 5.64 -3.11 -8.14
C LYS A 52 5.08 -1.70 -8.30
N ILE A 53 4.94 -0.95 -7.21
CA ILE A 53 4.39 0.41 -7.25
C ILE A 53 5.41 1.38 -7.87
N VAL A 54 6.69 1.28 -7.49
CA VAL A 54 7.75 2.14 -8.02
C VAL A 54 7.89 1.99 -9.54
N GLU A 55 7.73 0.77 -10.07
CA GLU A 55 7.76 0.50 -11.51
C GLU A 55 6.66 1.24 -12.29
N LEU A 56 5.53 1.53 -11.66
CA LEU A 56 4.36 2.13 -12.31
C LEU A 56 4.35 3.67 -12.25
N ASP A 57 4.82 4.25 -11.13
CA ASP A 57 4.60 5.67 -10.81
C ASP A 57 5.90 6.50 -10.70
N GLY A 58 7.07 5.89 -10.86
CA GLY A 58 8.37 6.58 -10.94
C GLY A 58 8.81 7.33 -9.67
N GLY A 59 8.08 7.17 -8.55
CA GLY A 59 8.32 7.86 -7.28
C GLY A 59 9.00 7.00 -6.20
N CYS A 60 9.22 7.61 -5.04
CA CYS A 60 9.74 6.92 -3.85
C CYS A 60 8.58 6.37 -3.00
N VAL A 61 8.66 5.08 -2.64
CA VAL A 61 7.74 4.45 -1.70
C VAL A 61 8.47 4.22 -0.39
N LEU A 62 7.90 4.73 0.70
CA LEU A 62 8.37 4.50 2.06
C LEU A 62 7.64 3.30 2.66
N ILE A 63 8.39 2.42 3.30
CA ILE A 63 7.84 1.34 4.12
C ILE A 63 8.03 1.73 5.58
N GLU A 64 6.94 1.88 6.31
CA GLU A 64 6.96 2.28 7.70
C GLU A 64 6.37 1.17 8.58
N THR A 65 7.05 0.83 9.67
CA THR A 65 6.52 -0.07 10.68
C THR A 65 5.43 0.63 11.48
N LEU A 66 4.33 -0.07 11.75
CA LEU A 66 3.28 0.39 12.65
C LEU A 66 3.76 0.14 14.08
N GLU A 67 3.77 1.18 14.90
CA GLU A 67 3.96 1.01 16.35
C GLU A 67 2.71 0.32 16.94
N PRO A 68 2.87 -0.61 17.91
CA PRO A 68 1.74 -1.34 18.52
C PRO A 68 0.77 -0.46 19.29
#